data_AF-A0A537YRV1-F1
#
_entry.id   AF-A0A537YRV1-F1
#
_cell.length_a   1.000
_cell.length_b   1.000
_cell.length_c   1.000
_cell.angle_alpha   90.00
_cell.angle_beta   90.00
_cell.angle_gamma   90.00
#
_symmetry.space_group_name_H-M   'P 1'
#
loop_
_entity.id
_entity.type
_entity.pdbx_description
1 polymer ?
#
loop_
_entity_poly.entity_id
_entity_poly.type
_entity_poly.pdbx_seq_one_letter_code
_entity_poly.pdbx_strand_id
1 'polypeptide(L)'
;MLPGLAEQPNVILARVRTAIISDLHLGVASDEDVLRDPAVRRLLLDELTGADRVVLLGDAIELRNLPLGPSLERSRPFLEELGEAIGEAEVTLVPGNHDHRLAEPLLDELSIAGVPLGLEHRHEPSGPAMKVNGWLGRASLKIAYPGIWLREDVYATHGHYMDAHLMLPRAECIAAALMARLSRPLPARTSPTDYERILRPLYGFAYGLAQVMPIKRRRNGPFERAWEVLAGEEKKTTLGARTARAGFPLAIHALNGLLHSDFSPDVSTQAIFRTGVDAATEMAIRLGLDDVHVITGHSHRGGPLPSEPEWELPRGGRLHNTGSWVFATAFHQPGRPPNSYWPGTVTWLEDDDPPRRVQLLLEHSHEQMSDLISRLAATPR
;
A
#
# COMPACT_ATOMS: atom_id res chain seq x y z
N MET A 1 33.31 48.43 10.45
CA MET A 1 33.00 48.30 9.01
C MET A 1 33.72 47.07 8.50
N LEU A 2 32.98 45.96 8.35
CA LEU A 2 33.43 44.75 7.66
C LEU A 2 32.73 44.74 6.30
N PRO A 3 33.45 44.64 5.17
CA PRO A 3 32.85 44.62 3.84
C PRO A 3 32.41 43.20 3.45
N GLY A 4 31.21 43.12 2.85
CA GLY A 4 30.92 42.23 1.74
C GLY A 4 30.65 40.75 2.03
N LEU A 5 29.45 40.43 2.52
CA LEU A 5 28.77 39.20 2.09
C LEU A 5 27.93 39.57 0.86
N ALA A 6 28.62 39.66 -0.28
CA ALA A 6 27.95 39.71 -1.57
C ALA A 6 27.20 38.38 -1.77
N GLU A 7 25.93 38.54 -2.16
CA GLU A 7 25.03 37.57 -2.76
C GLU A 7 25.73 36.31 -3.28
N GLN A 8 25.57 35.20 -2.57
CA GLN A 8 25.79 33.90 -3.17
C GLN A 8 24.73 33.75 -4.28
N PRO A 9 25.12 33.37 -5.51
CA PRO A 9 24.16 33.22 -6.60
C PRO A 9 23.12 32.18 -6.17
N ASN A 10 21.84 32.56 -6.30
CA ASN A 10 20.69 31.67 -6.17
C ASN A 10 21.02 30.33 -6.82
N VAL A 11 21.31 29.32 -6.00
CA VAL A 11 21.22 27.93 -6.44
C VAL A 11 19.72 27.74 -6.67
N ILE A 12 19.29 27.97 -7.91
CA ILE A 12 18.02 27.45 -8.38
C ILE A 12 18.22 25.95 -8.36
N LEU A 13 17.96 25.33 -7.20
CA LEU A 13 17.77 23.88 -7.14
C LEU A 13 16.68 23.60 -8.17
N ALA A 14 17.01 22.80 -9.18
CA ALA A 14 16.06 22.40 -10.18
C ALA A 14 14.84 21.83 -9.45
N ARG A 15 13.66 22.36 -9.76
CA ARG A 15 12.38 21.92 -9.20
C ARG A 15 12.23 20.44 -9.48
N VAL A 16 12.00 19.62 -8.44
CA VAL A 16 11.83 18.17 -8.59
C VAL A 16 10.36 17.84 -8.42
N ARG A 17 9.74 17.36 -9.49
CA ARG A 17 8.36 16.89 -9.52
C ARG A 17 8.32 15.38 -9.31
N THR A 18 7.90 14.96 -8.12
CA THR A 18 7.82 13.54 -7.73
C THR A 18 6.38 13.04 -7.83
N ALA A 19 6.15 12.02 -8.65
CA ALA A 19 4.90 11.27 -8.65
C ALA A 19 4.98 10.09 -7.67
N ILE A 20 3.92 9.87 -6.90
CA ILE A 20 3.83 8.79 -5.92
C ILE A 20 2.55 8.00 -6.21
N ILE A 21 2.71 6.71 -6.49
CA ILE A 21 1.61 5.76 -6.73
C ILE A 21 1.83 4.51 -5.87
N SER A 22 0.76 3.90 -5.39
CA SER A 22 0.80 2.73 -4.50
C SER A 22 -0.33 1.75 -4.86
N ASP A 23 -0.27 0.56 -4.27
CA ASP A 23 -1.38 -0.40 -4.26
C ASP A 23 -1.90 -0.66 -5.69
N LEU A 24 -0.94 -0.92 -6.60
CA LEU A 24 -1.22 -1.25 -7.98
C LEU A 24 -1.71 -2.69 -8.12
N HIS A 25 -1.21 -3.57 -7.24
CA HIS A 25 -1.47 -5.01 -7.22
C HIS A 25 -1.35 -5.66 -8.60
N LEU A 26 -0.33 -5.27 -9.37
CA LEU A 26 -0.15 -5.78 -10.71
C LEU A 26 -0.01 -7.31 -10.66
N GLY A 27 -0.88 -7.97 -11.42
CA GLY A 27 -0.89 -9.43 -11.48
C GLY A 27 -1.73 -10.11 -10.41
N VAL A 28 -2.61 -9.39 -9.71
CA VAL A 28 -3.54 -9.99 -8.75
C VAL A 28 -4.40 -11.11 -9.35
N ALA A 29 -4.68 -12.14 -8.55
CA ALA A 29 -5.39 -13.32 -9.03
C ALA A 29 -6.91 -13.10 -9.15
N SER A 30 -7.47 -12.15 -8.40
CA SER A 30 -8.87 -11.73 -8.44
C SER A 30 -9.23 -10.95 -9.70
N ASP A 31 -8.23 -10.49 -10.46
CA ASP A 31 -8.37 -9.66 -11.66
C ASP A 31 -9.03 -8.29 -11.38
N GLU A 32 -8.88 -7.77 -10.14
CA GLU A 32 -9.43 -6.47 -9.68
C GLU A 32 -8.48 -5.28 -9.92
N ASP A 33 -7.27 -5.52 -10.43
CA ASP A 33 -6.28 -4.51 -10.79
C ASP A 33 -6.68 -3.79 -12.10
N VAL A 34 -7.06 -2.51 -12.00
CA VAL A 34 -7.62 -1.76 -13.16
C VAL A 34 -6.57 -1.45 -14.21
N LEU A 35 -5.28 -1.43 -13.82
CA LEU A 35 -4.13 -1.18 -14.71
C LEU A 35 -3.84 -2.32 -15.69
N ARG A 36 -4.63 -3.39 -15.71
CA ARG A 36 -4.57 -4.36 -16.82
C ARG A 36 -5.23 -3.86 -18.08
N ASP A 37 -6.18 -2.94 -17.95
CA ASP A 37 -6.81 -2.30 -19.09
C ASP A 37 -5.85 -1.26 -19.70
N PRO A 38 -5.49 -1.38 -20.99
CA PRO A 38 -4.57 -0.44 -21.63
C PRO A 38 -5.07 1.01 -21.68
N ALA A 39 -6.38 1.25 -21.73
CA ALA A 39 -6.92 2.60 -21.73
C ALA A 39 -6.79 3.23 -20.34
N VAL A 40 -7.03 2.47 -19.28
CA VAL A 40 -6.79 2.93 -17.90
C VAL A 40 -5.30 3.17 -17.64
N ARG A 41 -4.41 2.30 -18.13
CA ARG A 41 -2.95 2.54 -18.05
C ARG A 41 -2.58 3.85 -18.74
N ARG A 42 -3.08 4.10 -19.95
CA ARG A 42 -2.78 5.32 -20.70
C ARG A 42 -3.10 6.57 -19.88
N LEU A 43 -4.24 6.61 -19.18
CA LEU A 43 -4.60 7.74 -18.31
C LEU A 43 -3.55 8.00 -17.22
N LEU A 44 -3.06 6.94 -16.56
CA LEU A 44 -1.99 7.07 -15.57
C LEU A 44 -0.68 7.55 -16.22
N LEU A 45 -0.26 6.88 -17.30
CA LEU A 45 1.01 7.17 -17.95
C LEU A 45 1.09 8.59 -18.52
N ASP A 46 -0.02 9.09 -19.06
CA ASP A 46 -0.13 10.47 -19.53
C ASP A 46 -0.03 11.46 -18.35
N GLU A 47 -0.64 11.17 -17.20
CA GLU A 47 -0.50 11.98 -15.98
C GLU A 47 0.95 12.00 -15.47
N LEU A 48 1.65 10.85 -15.51
CA LEU A 48 3.05 10.73 -15.06
C LEU A 48 4.07 11.39 -16.00
N THR A 49 3.65 11.81 -17.19
CA THR A 49 4.54 12.43 -18.17
C THR A 49 5.14 13.72 -17.59
N GLY A 50 6.47 13.83 -17.66
CA GLY A 50 7.21 14.97 -17.11
C GLY A 50 7.44 14.92 -15.60
N ALA A 51 7.26 13.77 -14.95
CA ALA A 51 7.79 13.54 -13.60
C ALA A 51 9.32 13.37 -13.66
N ASP A 52 10.03 14.01 -12.73
CA ASP A 52 11.49 13.83 -12.58
C ASP A 52 11.81 12.55 -11.80
N ARG A 53 10.87 12.16 -10.92
CA ARG A 53 10.94 10.96 -10.09
C ARG A 53 9.58 10.30 -10.00
N VAL A 54 9.56 8.97 -10.03
CA VAL A 54 8.38 8.15 -9.72
C VAL A 54 8.67 7.26 -8.52
N VAL A 55 7.78 7.26 -7.53
CA VAL A 55 7.82 6.38 -6.37
C VAL A 55 6.70 5.36 -6.47
N LEU A 56 7.07 4.09 -6.55
CA LEU A 56 6.16 2.95 -6.42
C LEU A 56 6.09 2.59 -4.92
N LEU A 57 5.12 3.16 -4.21
CA LEU A 57 4.98 3.14 -2.76
C LEU A 57 4.27 1.87 -2.26
N GLY A 58 4.88 0.73 -2.56
CA GLY A 58 4.50 -0.60 -2.09
C GLY A 58 3.26 -1.17 -2.75
N ASP A 59 3.15 -2.49 -2.65
CA ASP A 59 2.11 -3.30 -3.27
C ASP A 59 1.95 -2.98 -4.76
N ALA A 60 3.09 -2.73 -5.43
CA ALA A 60 3.15 -2.51 -6.86
C ALA A 60 2.92 -3.82 -7.61
N ILE A 61 3.52 -4.92 -7.13
CA ILE A 61 3.42 -6.25 -7.74
C ILE A 61 2.81 -7.24 -6.75
N GLU A 62 1.82 -8.00 -7.18
CA GLU A 62 1.18 -9.00 -6.31
C GLU A 62 2.01 -10.31 -6.23
N LEU A 63 2.75 -10.52 -5.14
CA LEU A 63 3.56 -11.73 -4.91
C LEU A 63 3.00 -12.70 -3.87
N ARG A 64 1.82 -12.42 -3.28
CA ARG A 64 1.12 -13.30 -2.33
C ARG A 64 0.02 -14.14 -2.99
N ASN A 65 -0.42 -13.78 -4.20
CA ASN A 65 -1.46 -14.52 -4.91
C ASN A 65 -0.94 -15.44 -6.02
N LEU A 66 0.19 -15.15 -6.67
CA LEU A 66 0.71 -15.96 -7.77
C LEU A 66 2.19 -16.31 -7.54
N PRO A 67 2.72 -17.38 -8.17
CA PRO A 67 4.14 -17.62 -8.16
C PRO A 67 4.89 -16.46 -8.82
N LEU A 68 6.14 -16.24 -8.41
CA LEU A 68 6.93 -15.08 -8.80
C LEU A 68 6.96 -14.84 -10.32
N GLY A 69 7.23 -15.88 -11.11
CA GLY A 69 7.32 -15.78 -12.58
C GLY A 69 6.02 -15.21 -13.20
N PRO A 70 4.87 -15.89 -13.03
CA PRO A 70 3.58 -15.39 -13.48
C PRO A 70 3.21 -13.98 -12.98
N SER A 71 3.49 -13.62 -11.72
CA SER A 71 3.24 -12.26 -11.22
C SER A 71 4.04 -11.21 -12.00
N LEU A 72 5.33 -11.47 -12.21
CA LEU A 72 6.20 -10.57 -12.96
C LEU A 72 5.77 -10.43 -14.42
N GLU A 73 5.49 -11.54 -15.11
CA GLU A 73 5.04 -11.48 -16.52
C GLU A 73 3.72 -10.71 -16.69
N ARG A 74 2.80 -10.80 -15.71
CA ARG A 74 1.57 -10.00 -15.72
C ARG A 74 1.80 -8.52 -15.49
N SER A 75 2.84 -8.18 -14.74
CA SER A 75 3.21 -6.79 -14.43
C SER A 75 3.99 -6.13 -15.55
N ARG A 76 4.61 -6.94 -16.42
CA ARG A 76 5.52 -6.50 -17.48
C ARG A 76 4.94 -5.41 -18.39
N PRO A 77 3.73 -5.53 -18.97
CA PRO A 77 3.23 -4.50 -19.90
C PRO A 77 3.15 -3.12 -19.26
N PHE A 78 2.69 -3.04 -18.01
CA PHE A 78 2.66 -1.78 -17.28
C PHE A 78 4.06 -1.21 -17.04
N LEU A 79 5.02 -2.05 -16.64
CA LEU A 79 6.38 -1.61 -16.31
C LEU A 79 7.16 -1.15 -17.56
N GLU A 80 6.99 -1.82 -18.70
CA GLU A 80 7.55 -1.38 -19.98
C GLU A 80 6.95 -0.04 -20.42
N GLU A 81 5.62 0.07 -20.42
CA GLU A 81 4.93 1.32 -20.79
C GLU A 81 5.25 2.48 -19.82
N LEU A 82 5.45 2.19 -18.53
CA LEU A 82 5.90 3.17 -17.52
C LEU A 82 7.27 3.72 -17.85
N GLY A 83 8.24 2.85 -18.13
CA GLY A 83 9.59 3.25 -18.51
C GLY A 83 9.61 4.11 -19.78
N GLU A 84 8.78 3.75 -20.77
CA GLU A 84 8.61 4.54 -21.99
C GLU A 84 8.04 5.94 -21.71
N ALA A 85 7.03 6.05 -20.85
CA ALA A 85 6.36 7.31 -20.57
C ALA A 85 7.24 8.32 -19.79
N ILE A 86 8.05 7.83 -18.85
CA ILE A 86 8.85 8.69 -17.95
C ILE A 86 10.29 8.90 -18.43
N GLY A 87 10.74 8.17 -19.44
CA GLY A 87 12.06 8.36 -20.07
C GLY A 87 13.22 8.03 -19.12
N GLU A 88 14.02 9.02 -18.75
CA GLU A 88 15.22 8.85 -17.92
C GLU A 88 14.97 9.12 -16.42
N ALA A 89 13.71 9.27 -16.02
CA ALA A 89 13.34 9.55 -14.63
C ALA A 89 13.85 8.46 -13.66
N GLU A 90 14.13 8.86 -12.42
CA GLU A 90 14.44 7.92 -11.35
C GLU A 90 13.16 7.24 -10.87
N VAL A 91 13.15 5.91 -10.83
CA VAL A 91 12.08 5.12 -10.23
C VAL A 91 12.56 4.56 -8.91
N THR A 92 11.89 4.89 -7.81
CA THR A 92 12.13 4.24 -6.51
C THR A 92 10.98 3.29 -6.19
N LEU A 93 11.28 2.00 -6.03
CA LEU A 93 10.35 1.05 -5.47
C LEU A 93 10.56 0.97 -3.96
N VAL A 94 9.47 1.16 -3.21
CA VAL A 94 9.42 1.00 -1.75
C VAL A 94 8.53 -0.20 -1.44
N PRO A 95 9.08 -1.42 -1.31
CA PRO A 95 8.26 -2.62 -1.15
C PRO A 95 7.30 -2.54 0.05
N GLY A 96 6.06 -2.96 -0.19
CA GLY A 96 5.00 -3.15 0.80
C GLY A 96 4.95 -4.59 1.29
N ASN A 97 3.79 -5.02 1.81
CA ASN A 97 3.62 -6.39 2.30
C ASN A 97 3.35 -7.41 1.17
N HIS A 98 2.80 -7.01 0.02
CA HIS A 98 2.53 -7.90 -1.10
C HIS A 98 3.74 -8.15 -2.00
N ASP A 99 4.65 -7.19 -2.06
CA ASP A 99 5.93 -7.28 -2.77
C ASP A 99 7.15 -7.26 -1.84
N HIS A 100 6.96 -7.52 -0.53
CA HIS A 100 8.01 -7.57 0.50
C HIS A 100 9.25 -8.37 0.08
N ARG A 101 9.05 -9.45 -0.71
CA ARG A 101 10.14 -10.27 -1.25
C ARG A 101 11.19 -9.47 -2.04
N LEU A 102 10.84 -8.30 -2.58
CA LEU A 102 11.75 -7.40 -3.29
C LEU A 102 12.68 -6.61 -2.34
N ALA A 103 12.33 -6.47 -1.06
CA ALA A 103 13.18 -5.87 -0.02
C ALA A 103 14.15 -6.88 0.62
N GLU A 104 13.88 -8.18 0.51
CA GLU A 104 14.65 -9.24 1.18
C GLU A 104 16.17 -9.19 0.91
N PRO A 105 16.67 -8.93 -0.31
CA PRO A 105 18.11 -8.80 -0.52
C PRO A 105 18.77 -7.73 0.34
N LEU A 106 18.13 -6.56 0.48
CA LEU A 106 18.60 -5.48 1.36
C LEU A 106 18.52 -5.91 2.84
N LEU A 107 17.42 -6.55 3.25
CA LEU A 107 17.27 -7.03 4.64
C LEU A 107 18.32 -8.07 5.00
N ASP A 108 18.67 -8.97 4.08
CA ASP A 108 19.71 -9.97 4.28
C ASP A 108 21.10 -9.32 4.37
N GLU A 109 21.40 -8.32 3.53
CA GLU A 109 22.64 -7.55 3.61
C GLU A 109 22.80 -6.87 4.98
N LEU A 110 21.77 -6.15 5.44
CA LEU A 110 21.77 -5.50 6.75
C LEU A 110 21.93 -6.51 7.89
N SER A 111 21.24 -7.65 7.80
CA SER A 111 21.35 -8.72 8.79
C SER A 111 22.75 -9.32 8.85
N ILE A 112 23.42 -9.53 7.71
CA ILE A 112 24.79 -10.05 7.64
C ILE A 112 25.77 -9.03 8.22
N ALA A 113 25.57 -7.74 7.93
CA ALA A 113 26.39 -6.65 8.45
C ALA A 113 26.14 -6.35 9.93
N GLY A 114 25.09 -6.93 10.54
CA GLY A 114 24.69 -6.63 11.92
C GLY A 114 24.14 -5.21 12.09
N VAL A 115 23.66 -4.59 11.01
CA VAL A 115 23.11 -3.23 10.99
C VAL A 115 21.60 -3.29 11.21
N PRO A 116 21.03 -2.57 12.20
CA PRO A 116 19.59 -2.55 12.41
C PRO A 116 18.87 -1.81 11.27
N LEU A 117 17.66 -2.27 10.94
CA LEU A 117 16.81 -1.58 9.96
C LEU A 117 16.33 -0.24 10.55
N GLY A 118 16.65 0.84 9.85
CA GLY A 118 16.25 2.21 10.12
C GLY A 118 15.07 2.64 9.24
N LEU A 119 14.70 3.92 9.28
CA LEU A 119 13.56 4.45 8.51
C LEU A 119 13.80 4.45 7.00
N GLU A 120 15.04 4.52 6.55
CA GLU A 120 15.42 4.46 5.15
C GLU A 120 16.74 3.73 5.00
N HIS A 121 16.76 2.77 4.08
CA HIS A 121 17.96 2.14 3.54
C HIS A 121 17.76 2.01 2.03
N ARG A 122 18.84 2.19 1.26
CA ARG A 122 18.82 2.13 -0.20
C ARG A 122 19.61 0.95 -0.72
N HIS A 123 19.15 0.37 -1.82
CA HIS A 123 19.78 -0.78 -2.44
C HIS A 123 19.59 -0.73 -3.97
N GLU A 124 20.61 -1.13 -4.72
CA GLU A 124 20.53 -1.29 -6.17
C GLU A 124 19.60 -2.47 -6.51
N PRO A 125 18.89 -2.48 -7.64
CA PRO A 125 18.02 -3.59 -7.97
C PRO A 125 18.82 -4.90 -8.04
N SER A 126 18.33 -5.95 -7.38
CA SER A 126 18.94 -7.29 -7.40
C SER A 126 17.86 -8.38 -7.47
N GLY A 127 18.27 -9.60 -7.80
CA GLY A 127 17.35 -10.73 -7.91
C GLY A 127 16.16 -10.43 -8.84
N PRO A 128 14.89 -10.62 -8.39
CA PRO A 128 13.72 -10.32 -9.21
C PRO A 128 13.56 -8.84 -9.59
N ALA A 129 14.05 -7.90 -8.77
CA ALA A 129 14.00 -6.47 -9.07
C ALA A 129 14.87 -6.09 -10.27
N MET A 130 15.88 -6.90 -10.62
CA MET A 130 16.68 -6.70 -11.83
C MET A 130 15.84 -6.84 -13.11
N LYS A 131 14.82 -7.73 -13.11
CA LYS A 131 13.90 -7.84 -14.24
C LYS A 131 13.04 -6.59 -14.38
N VAL A 132 12.53 -6.07 -13.26
CA VAL A 132 11.75 -4.82 -13.22
C VAL A 132 12.59 -3.66 -13.74
N ASN A 133 13.85 -3.53 -13.29
CA ASN A 133 14.78 -2.52 -13.81
C ASN A 133 14.99 -2.65 -15.33
N GLY A 134 15.12 -3.88 -15.84
CA GLY A 134 15.26 -4.12 -17.28
C GLY A 134 14.02 -3.69 -18.10
N TRP A 135 12.82 -3.85 -17.55
CA TRP A 135 11.57 -3.43 -18.21
C TRP A 135 11.37 -1.91 -18.19
N LEU A 136 11.85 -1.22 -17.16
CA LEU A 136 11.82 0.24 -17.09
C LEU A 136 12.72 0.93 -18.13
N GLY A 137 13.59 0.17 -18.81
CA GLY A 137 14.34 0.63 -19.97
C GLY A 137 15.36 1.71 -19.61
N ARG A 138 15.07 2.96 -19.97
CA ARG A 138 15.96 4.11 -19.74
C ARG A 138 15.85 4.67 -18.32
N ALA A 139 14.74 4.42 -17.65
CA ALA A 139 14.54 4.83 -16.27
C ALA A 139 15.38 3.94 -15.33
N SER A 140 15.96 4.53 -14.29
CA SER A 140 16.79 3.79 -13.33
C SER A 140 15.96 3.38 -12.12
N LEU A 141 15.89 2.07 -11.83
CA LEU A 141 15.26 1.58 -10.62
C LEU A 141 16.20 1.67 -9.42
N LYS A 142 15.68 2.14 -8.29
CA LYS A 142 16.27 2.03 -6.95
C LYS A 142 15.29 1.34 -6.01
N ILE A 143 15.81 0.66 -5.00
CA ILE A 143 15.02 0.10 -3.90
C ILE A 143 15.26 0.95 -2.65
N ALA A 144 14.19 1.34 -1.97
CA ALA A 144 14.26 1.93 -0.63
C ALA A 144 13.35 1.16 0.34
N TYR A 145 13.78 0.95 1.59
CA TYR A 145 12.99 0.18 2.56
C TYR A 145 13.27 0.60 4.02
N PRO A 146 12.26 0.58 4.92
CA PRO A 146 10.82 0.36 4.69
C PRO A 146 10.08 1.61 4.19
N GLY A 147 10.81 2.71 4.02
CA GLY A 147 10.31 3.96 3.48
C GLY A 147 11.46 4.79 2.90
N ILE A 148 11.14 6.03 2.54
CA ILE A 148 12.05 6.98 1.91
C ILE A 148 11.71 8.40 2.36
N TRP A 149 12.74 9.18 2.69
CA TRP A 149 12.64 10.63 2.80
C TRP A 149 12.65 11.25 1.41
N LEU A 150 11.55 11.91 1.05
CA LEU A 150 11.41 12.63 -0.22
C LEU A 150 11.88 14.09 -0.08
N ARG A 151 11.69 14.65 1.11
CA ARG A 151 12.19 15.95 1.60
C ARG A 151 12.47 15.83 3.10
N GLU A 152 13.04 16.87 3.72
CA GLU A 152 13.26 16.91 5.17
C GLU A 152 11.95 16.84 5.99
N ASP A 153 10.84 17.24 5.39
CA ASP A 153 9.50 17.31 5.97
C ASP A 153 8.52 16.28 5.41
N VAL A 154 8.96 15.38 4.51
CA VAL A 154 8.07 14.39 3.85
C VAL A 154 8.71 13.00 3.85
N TYR A 155 8.10 12.11 4.63
CA TYR A 155 8.42 10.69 4.66
C TYR A 155 7.34 9.88 3.95
N ALA A 156 7.74 9.00 3.04
CA ALA A 156 6.84 8.08 2.36
C ALA A 156 7.17 6.63 2.75
N THR A 157 6.17 5.88 3.16
CA THR A 157 6.25 4.42 3.38
C THR A 157 5.00 3.77 2.82
N HIS A 158 5.05 2.51 2.45
CA HIS A 158 3.83 1.80 2.08
C HIS A 158 2.81 1.79 3.23
N GLY A 159 3.28 1.64 4.48
CA GLY A 159 2.44 1.65 5.66
C GLY A 159 1.99 0.27 6.13
N HIS A 160 2.58 -0.82 5.65
CA HIS A 160 2.26 -2.18 6.11
C HIS A 160 2.48 -2.41 7.62
N TYR A 161 3.23 -1.55 8.30
CA TYR A 161 3.34 -1.59 9.77
C TYR A 161 2.04 -1.22 10.50
N MET A 162 1.08 -0.62 9.80
CA MET A 162 -0.29 -0.42 10.28
C MET A 162 -0.95 -1.75 10.69
N ASP A 163 -0.59 -2.88 10.07
CA ASP A 163 -1.16 -4.20 10.38
C ASP A 163 -0.98 -4.60 11.86
N ALA A 164 0.05 -4.07 12.54
CA ALA A 164 0.28 -4.32 13.96
C ALA A 164 -0.66 -3.52 14.89
N HIS A 165 -1.35 -2.51 14.35
CA HIS A 165 -2.23 -1.59 15.11
C HIS A 165 -3.68 -1.63 14.64
N LEU A 166 -3.96 -2.28 13.51
CA LEU A 166 -5.32 -2.43 13.00
C LEU A 166 -6.18 -3.24 13.99
N MET A 167 -7.29 -2.63 14.42
CA MET A 167 -8.29 -3.27 15.26
C MET A 167 -9.27 -4.14 14.45
N LEU A 168 -9.08 -4.30 13.14
CA LEU A 168 -9.90 -5.17 12.33
C LEU A 168 -9.43 -6.63 12.47
N PRO A 169 -10.32 -7.58 12.80
CA PRO A 169 -9.96 -8.99 12.91
C PRO A 169 -9.76 -9.68 11.54
N ARG A 170 -8.87 -9.13 10.70
CA ARG A 170 -8.38 -9.76 9.47
C ARG A 170 -7.40 -10.88 9.81
N ALA A 171 -7.25 -11.85 8.90
CA ALA A 171 -6.34 -12.98 9.10
C ALA A 171 -4.89 -12.51 9.39
N GLU A 172 -4.43 -11.49 8.67
CA GLU A 172 -3.11 -10.86 8.84
C GLU A 172 -2.96 -10.23 10.23
N CYS A 173 -3.94 -9.44 10.68
CA CYS A 173 -3.89 -8.77 11.98
C CYS A 173 -3.94 -9.78 13.13
N ILE A 174 -4.77 -10.83 13.00
CA ILE A 174 -4.83 -11.95 13.97
C ILE A 174 -3.48 -12.67 14.04
N ALA A 175 -2.88 -12.96 12.88
CA ALA A 175 -1.57 -13.60 12.82
C ALA A 175 -0.48 -12.68 13.40
N ALA A 176 -0.55 -11.37 13.16
CA ALA A 176 0.35 -10.39 13.75
C ALA A 176 0.21 -10.32 15.27
N ALA A 177 -1.02 -10.32 15.81
CA ALA A 177 -1.28 -10.36 17.24
C ALA A 177 -0.75 -11.66 17.89
N LEU A 178 -0.91 -12.81 17.22
CA LEU A 178 -0.31 -14.07 17.66
C LEU A 178 1.22 -13.98 17.66
N MET A 179 1.84 -13.44 16.61
CA MET A 179 3.29 -13.26 16.54
C MET A 179 3.82 -12.28 17.59
N ALA A 180 3.09 -11.20 17.87
CA ALA A 180 3.42 -10.27 18.95
C ALA A 180 3.36 -10.95 20.33
N ARG A 181 2.37 -11.83 20.54
CA ARG A 181 2.24 -12.64 21.77
C ARG A 181 3.36 -13.67 21.92
N LEU A 182 3.75 -14.34 20.84
CA LEU A 182 4.83 -15.35 20.86
C LEU A 182 6.22 -14.72 20.94
N SER A 183 6.35 -13.45 20.53
CA SER A 183 7.58 -12.68 20.60
C SER A 183 7.53 -11.68 21.77
N ARG A 184 8.09 -10.48 21.57
CA ARG A 184 8.06 -9.39 22.56
C ARG A 184 7.05 -8.35 22.10
N PRO A 185 6.22 -7.80 23.02
CA PRO A 185 5.34 -6.68 22.72
C PRO A 185 6.12 -5.52 22.09
N LEU A 186 5.45 -4.79 21.19
CA LEU A 186 6.03 -3.59 20.59
C LEU A 186 6.29 -2.54 21.68
N PRO A 187 7.51 -1.97 21.75
CA PRO A 187 7.78 -0.84 22.63
C PRO A 187 6.92 0.38 22.25
N ALA A 188 6.83 1.37 23.16
CA ALA A 188 6.09 2.61 22.89
C ALA A 188 6.70 3.40 21.72
N ARG A 189 8.04 3.46 21.66
CA ARG A 189 8.79 3.92 20.48
C ARG A 189 9.30 2.70 19.74
N THR A 190 8.79 2.48 18.53
CA THR A 190 9.01 1.27 17.75
C THR A 190 9.96 1.56 16.61
N SER A 191 10.99 0.73 16.44
CA SER A 191 11.84 0.76 15.24
C SER A 191 11.24 -0.09 14.12
N PRO A 192 11.61 0.15 12.85
CA PRO A 192 11.31 -0.80 11.77
C PRO A 192 11.72 -2.24 12.07
N THR A 193 12.87 -2.44 12.74
CA THR A 193 13.32 -3.77 13.17
C THR A 193 12.31 -4.47 14.10
N ASP A 194 11.65 -3.72 14.98
CA ASP A 194 10.63 -4.28 15.88
C ASP A 194 9.36 -4.69 15.14
N TYR A 195 8.94 -3.94 14.11
CA TYR A 195 7.83 -4.32 13.26
C TYR A 195 8.16 -5.53 12.39
N GLU A 196 9.32 -5.54 11.72
CA GLU A 196 9.77 -6.68 10.91
C GLU A 196 9.82 -7.98 11.71
N ARG A 197 10.21 -7.92 13.00
CA ARG A 197 10.21 -9.11 13.88
C ARG A 197 8.85 -9.81 13.93
N ILE A 198 7.76 -9.05 13.86
CA ILE A 198 6.39 -9.57 13.95
C ILE A 198 5.84 -9.89 12.57
N LEU A 199 6.08 -9.00 11.59
CA LEU A 199 5.37 -9.00 10.32
C LEU A 199 6.10 -9.76 9.20
N ARG A 200 7.44 -9.70 9.13
CA ARG A 200 8.25 -10.40 8.11
C ARG A 200 7.94 -11.89 8.00
N PRO A 201 7.76 -12.66 9.12
CA PRO A 201 7.41 -14.07 9.03
C PRO A 201 6.08 -14.33 8.30
N LEU A 202 5.11 -13.43 8.46
CA LEU A 202 3.79 -13.55 7.82
C LEU A 202 3.91 -13.32 6.31
N TYR A 203 4.69 -12.31 5.92
CA TYR A 203 4.94 -12.01 4.50
C TYR A 203 5.69 -13.15 3.82
N GLY A 204 6.74 -13.67 4.45
CA GLY A 204 7.48 -14.84 3.96
C GLY A 204 6.60 -16.09 3.83
N PHE A 205 5.72 -16.34 4.81
CA PHE A 205 4.76 -17.46 4.75
C PHE A 205 3.77 -17.30 3.60
N ALA A 206 3.17 -16.11 3.43
CA ALA A 206 2.22 -15.84 2.36
C ALA A 206 2.88 -15.98 0.98
N TYR A 207 4.09 -15.43 0.80
CA TYR A 207 4.87 -15.60 -0.42
C TYR A 207 5.19 -17.08 -0.70
N GLY A 208 5.62 -17.83 0.31
CA GLY A 208 5.93 -19.26 0.18
C GLY A 208 4.70 -20.07 -0.24
N LEU A 209 3.54 -19.79 0.37
CA LEU A 209 2.27 -20.40 -0.02
C LEU A 209 1.89 -20.06 -1.47
N ALA A 210 2.19 -18.83 -1.90
CA ALA A 210 2.03 -18.36 -3.28
C ALA A 210 2.95 -19.06 -4.29
N GLN A 211 4.02 -19.72 -3.86
CA GLN A 211 4.86 -20.51 -4.77
C GLN A 211 4.34 -21.94 -4.98
N VAL A 212 3.56 -22.50 -4.04
CA VAL A 212 3.20 -23.93 -4.06
C VAL A 212 1.73 -24.20 -4.38
N MET A 213 0.81 -23.31 -3.99
CA MET A 213 -0.62 -23.55 -4.16
C MET A 213 -1.10 -23.46 -5.63
N PRO A 214 -2.09 -24.25 -6.06
CA PRO A 214 -2.62 -24.15 -7.42
C PRO A 214 -3.42 -22.86 -7.64
N ILE A 215 -3.21 -22.20 -8.78
CA ILE A 215 -3.82 -20.89 -9.16
C ILE A 215 -5.35 -20.89 -9.01
N LYS A 216 -6.03 -22.00 -9.33
CA LYS A 216 -7.50 -22.11 -9.24
C LYS A 216 -8.06 -21.93 -7.82
N ARG A 217 -7.26 -22.12 -6.77
CA ARG A 217 -7.69 -21.96 -5.36
C ARG A 217 -7.49 -20.54 -4.80
N ARG A 218 -7.04 -19.59 -5.63
CA ARG A 218 -6.55 -18.28 -5.17
C ARG A 218 -7.42 -17.08 -5.58
N ARG A 219 -8.64 -17.35 -6.08
CA ARG A 219 -9.63 -16.35 -6.51
C ARG A 219 -10.55 -15.96 -5.35
N ASN A 220 -9.97 -15.41 -4.29
CA ASN A 220 -10.57 -15.03 -3.00
C ASN A 220 -10.38 -16.12 -1.93
N GLY A 221 -9.73 -15.74 -0.84
CA GLY A 221 -9.52 -16.59 0.32
C GLY A 221 -10.87 -16.96 0.98
N PRO A 222 -10.98 -18.14 1.61
CA PRO A 222 -12.18 -18.51 2.37
C PRO A 222 -12.49 -17.51 3.51
N PHE A 223 -11.49 -16.77 3.99
CA PHE A 223 -11.63 -15.76 5.05
C PHE A 223 -12.24 -14.44 4.54
N GLU A 224 -11.90 -14.00 3.32
CA GLU A 224 -12.50 -12.82 2.66
C GLU A 224 -13.99 -13.05 2.38
N ARG A 225 -14.38 -14.26 1.96
CA ARG A 225 -15.81 -14.62 1.80
C ARG A 225 -16.57 -14.65 3.12
N ALA A 226 -15.94 -15.16 4.19
CA ALA A 226 -16.53 -15.11 5.53
C ALA A 226 -16.67 -13.65 6.01
N TRP A 227 -15.74 -12.79 5.61
CA TRP A 227 -15.76 -11.35 5.88
C TRP A 227 -16.89 -10.63 5.16
N GLU A 228 -17.11 -10.89 3.87
CA GLU A 228 -18.24 -10.36 3.08
C GLU A 228 -19.61 -10.71 3.72
N VAL A 229 -19.74 -11.93 4.23
CA VAL A 229 -20.93 -12.41 4.93
C VAL A 229 -21.14 -11.67 6.27
N LEU A 230 -20.07 -11.44 7.01
CA LEU A 230 -20.09 -10.74 8.30
C LEU A 230 -20.33 -9.22 8.13
N ALA A 231 -19.71 -8.60 7.12
CA ALA A 231 -19.75 -7.17 6.85
C ALA A 231 -21.09 -6.66 6.32
N GLY A 232 -22.00 -7.52 5.85
CA GLY A 232 -23.34 -7.08 5.46
C GLY A 232 -23.76 -7.38 4.03
N GLU A 233 -22.85 -7.84 3.16
CA GLU A 233 -22.92 -7.55 1.73
C GLU A 233 -23.67 -8.59 0.89
N GLU A 234 -24.05 -9.74 1.46
CA GLU A 234 -24.95 -10.67 0.78
C GLU A 234 -26.37 -10.08 0.60
N LYS A 235 -26.80 -9.92 -0.65
CA LYS A 235 -28.17 -9.51 -1.05
C LYS A 235 -29.29 -10.40 -0.49
N LYS A 236 -28.99 -11.56 0.12
CA LYS A 236 -29.95 -12.46 0.76
C LYS A 236 -29.44 -12.86 2.15
N THR A 237 -29.96 -12.24 3.20
CA THR A 237 -29.65 -12.62 4.59
C THR A 237 -30.25 -14.00 4.91
N THR A 238 -29.42 -15.05 4.84
CA THR A 238 -29.81 -16.39 5.28
C THR A 238 -29.91 -16.45 6.82
N LEU A 239 -30.65 -17.43 7.35
CA LEU A 239 -30.75 -17.62 8.81
C LEU A 239 -29.36 -17.84 9.43
N GLY A 240 -28.47 -18.57 8.75
CA GLY A 240 -27.09 -18.80 9.18
C GLY A 240 -26.23 -17.53 9.25
N ALA A 241 -26.39 -16.59 8.31
CA ALA A 241 -25.68 -15.31 8.34
C ALA A 241 -26.09 -14.46 9.56
N ARG A 242 -27.37 -14.52 9.97
CA ARG A 242 -27.86 -13.81 11.17
C ARG A 242 -27.28 -14.39 12.46
N THR A 243 -27.19 -15.72 12.57
CA THR A 243 -26.57 -16.38 13.73
C THR A 243 -25.09 -16.10 13.82
N ALA A 244 -24.37 -16.12 12.68
CA ALA A 244 -22.94 -15.77 12.64
C ALA A 244 -22.69 -14.33 13.11
N ARG A 245 -23.49 -13.36 12.65
CA ARG A 245 -23.38 -11.95 13.10
C ARG A 245 -23.69 -11.77 14.58
N ALA A 246 -24.67 -12.49 15.12
CA ALA A 246 -25.02 -12.39 16.54
C ALA A 246 -23.93 -12.93 17.47
N GLY A 247 -23.21 -13.99 17.06
CA GLY A 247 -22.11 -14.58 17.83
C GLY A 247 -20.78 -13.85 17.69
N PHE A 248 -20.64 -12.98 16.68
CA PHE A 248 -19.37 -12.35 16.32
C PHE A 248 -18.74 -11.52 17.46
N PRO A 249 -19.46 -10.65 18.20
CA PRO A 249 -18.85 -9.90 19.30
C PRO A 249 -18.28 -10.77 20.42
N LEU A 250 -18.94 -11.90 20.73
CA LEU A 250 -18.46 -12.85 21.74
C LEU A 250 -17.19 -13.57 21.26
N ALA A 251 -17.13 -13.94 19.98
CA ALA A 251 -15.95 -14.54 19.38
C ALA A 251 -14.75 -13.57 19.42
N ILE A 252 -14.98 -12.29 19.11
CA ILE A 252 -13.94 -11.25 19.19
C ILE A 252 -13.48 -11.03 20.63
N HIS A 253 -14.39 -11.00 21.60
CA HIS A 253 -14.01 -10.89 23.02
C HIS A 253 -13.12 -12.06 23.48
N ALA A 254 -13.49 -13.30 23.12
CA ALA A 254 -12.69 -14.48 23.43
C ALA A 254 -11.31 -14.43 22.75
N LEU A 255 -11.27 -13.98 21.49
CA LEU A 255 -10.03 -13.82 20.72
C LEU A 255 -9.09 -12.79 21.36
N ASN A 256 -9.63 -11.63 21.77
CA ASN A 256 -8.88 -10.59 22.47
C ASN A 256 -8.30 -11.09 23.80
N GLY A 257 -9.09 -11.84 24.58
CA GLY A 257 -8.59 -12.47 25.80
C GLY A 257 -7.46 -13.47 25.54
N LEU A 258 -7.54 -14.24 24.45
CA LEU A 258 -6.51 -15.22 24.09
C LEU A 258 -5.22 -14.56 23.58
N LEU A 259 -5.34 -13.55 22.73
CA LEU A 259 -4.22 -12.92 22.04
C LEU A 259 -3.65 -11.71 22.78
N HIS A 260 -4.33 -11.22 23.82
CA HIS A 260 -4.04 -9.94 24.48
C HIS A 260 -4.05 -8.79 23.46
N SER A 261 -5.10 -8.75 22.64
CA SER A 261 -5.31 -7.79 21.55
C SER A 261 -6.59 -6.99 21.76
N ASP A 262 -6.76 -5.92 20.98
CA ASP A 262 -7.91 -5.02 21.04
C ASP A 262 -8.71 -5.00 19.73
N PHE A 263 -9.04 -6.17 19.17
CA PHE A 263 -9.88 -6.23 17.97
C PHE A 263 -11.28 -5.69 18.25
N SER A 264 -11.80 -4.90 17.31
CA SER A 264 -13.15 -4.38 17.30
C SER A 264 -14.11 -5.38 16.66
N PRO A 265 -15.31 -5.60 17.23
CA PRO A 265 -16.38 -6.34 16.57
C PRO A 265 -17.14 -5.47 15.53
N ASP A 266 -16.91 -4.16 15.48
CA ASP A 266 -17.48 -3.29 14.45
C ASP A 266 -16.64 -3.37 13.17
N VAL A 267 -17.24 -3.97 12.14
CA VAL A 267 -16.64 -4.20 10.81
C VAL A 267 -17.34 -3.38 9.73
N SER A 268 -18.08 -2.34 10.11
CA SER A 268 -18.70 -1.42 9.16
C SER A 268 -17.65 -0.69 8.33
N THR A 269 -18.00 -0.24 7.12
CA THR A 269 -17.08 0.55 6.27
C THR A 269 -16.54 1.81 6.97
N GLN A 270 -17.34 2.45 7.82
CA GLN A 270 -16.89 3.59 8.62
C GLN A 270 -15.91 3.20 9.73
N ALA A 271 -16.10 2.04 10.37
CA ALA A 271 -15.13 1.52 11.32
C ALA A 271 -13.82 1.10 10.63
N ILE A 272 -13.91 0.44 9.46
CA ILE A 272 -12.74 0.09 8.64
C ILE A 272 -11.92 1.34 8.29
N PHE A 273 -12.59 2.42 7.87
CA PHE A 273 -11.93 3.71 7.68
C PHE A 273 -11.20 4.15 8.93
N ARG A 274 -11.93 4.31 10.04
CA ARG A 274 -11.40 4.95 11.27
C ARG A 274 -10.20 4.19 11.79
N THR A 275 -10.34 2.88 11.89
CA THR A 275 -9.27 1.98 12.32
C THR A 275 -8.03 2.06 11.42
N GLY A 276 -8.19 2.28 10.11
CA GLY A 276 -7.07 2.51 9.19
C GLY A 276 -6.32 3.81 9.48
N VAL A 277 -7.03 4.92 9.62
CA VAL A 277 -6.40 6.23 9.93
C VAL A 277 -5.77 6.22 11.34
N ASP A 278 -6.43 5.61 12.31
CA ASP A 278 -5.94 5.45 13.68
C ASP A 278 -4.66 4.60 13.71
N ALA A 279 -4.64 3.48 12.98
CA ALA A 279 -3.46 2.61 12.87
C ALA A 279 -2.27 3.31 12.18
N ALA A 280 -2.53 4.11 11.15
CA ALA A 280 -1.50 4.91 10.49
C ALA A 280 -0.96 6.02 11.39
N THR A 281 -1.84 6.65 12.17
CA THR A 281 -1.46 7.66 13.17
C THR A 281 -0.57 7.04 14.25
N GLU A 282 -0.97 5.90 14.81
CA GLU A 282 -0.17 5.17 15.80
C GLU A 282 1.18 4.73 15.22
N MET A 283 1.20 4.21 13.98
CA MET A 283 2.44 3.87 13.28
C MET A 283 3.38 5.08 13.19
N ALA A 284 2.89 6.23 12.73
CA ALA A 284 3.68 7.45 12.58
C ALA A 284 4.25 7.93 13.94
N ILE A 285 3.42 7.95 14.99
CA ILE A 285 3.83 8.32 16.36
C ILE A 285 4.95 7.39 16.85
N ARG A 286 4.76 6.07 16.72
CA ARG A 286 5.74 5.10 17.22
C ARG A 286 7.07 5.14 16.48
N LEU A 287 7.05 5.45 15.19
CA LEU A 287 8.24 5.66 14.37
C LEU A 287 8.91 7.03 14.64
N GLY A 288 8.21 7.95 15.32
CA GLY A 288 8.69 9.31 15.60
C GLY A 288 8.62 10.23 14.38
N LEU A 289 7.57 10.08 13.57
CA LEU A 289 7.30 10.83 12.34
C LEU A 289 6.10 11.79 12.50
N ASP A 290 5.70 12.09 13.74
CA ASP A 290 4.49 12.85 14.06
C ASP A 290 4.63 14.37 13.93
N ASP A 291 5.81 14.83 13.48
CA ASP A 291 6.17 16.23 13.19
C ASP A 291 6.39 16.51 11.69
N VAL A 292 6.13 15.54 10.80
CA VAL A 292 6.34 15.65 9.35
C VAL A 292 5.09 15.22 8.55
N HIS A 293 5.12 15.41 7.23
CA HIS A 293 4.16 14.78 6.33
C HIS A 293 4.50 13.29 6.18
N VAL A 294 3.55 12.42 6.49
CA VAL A 294 3.67 10.97 6.33
C VAL A 294 2.72 10.50 5.23
N ILE A 295 3.28 9.98 4.14
CA ILE A 295 2.51 9.44 3.00
C ILE A 295 2.48 7.91 3.11
N THR A 296 1.28 7.33 3.02
CA THR A 296 1.00 5.89 3.12
C THR A 296 0.21 5.37 1.92
N GLY A 297 0.25 4.07 1.64
CA GLY A 297 -0.62 3.34 0.70
C GLY A 297 -1.54 2.39 1.47
N HIS A 298 -1.36 1.07 1.36
CA HIS A 298 -1.77 -0.04 2.24
C HIS A 298 -3.26 -0.17 2.65
N SER A 299 -3.92 0.91 3.08
CA SER A 299 -5.36 0.93 3.37
C SER A 299 -6.23 1.00 2.10
N HIS A 300 -5.61 1.22 0.93
CA HIS A 300 -6.23 1.47 -0.38
C HIS A 300 -7.13 2.72 -0.43
N ARG A 301 -7.28 3.42 0.69
CA ARG A 301 -8.19 4.53 0.86
C ARG A 301 -7.44 5.84 0.63
N GLY A 302 -7.72 6.51 -0.49
CA GLY A 302 -7.20 7.84 -0.74
C GLY A 302 -7.77 8.85 0.26
N GLY A 303 -6.90 9.56 0.97
CA GLY A 303 -7.32 10.65 1.84
C GLY A 303 -6.17 11.48 2.44
N PRO A 304 -6.47 12.55 3.18
CA PRO A 304 -7.80 13.14 3.38
C PRO A 304 -8.46 13.58 2.07
N LEU A 305 -9.78 13.46 1.96
CA LEU A 305 -10.54 14.03 0.85
C LEU A 305 -10.72 15.56 1.06
N PRO A 306 -10.98 16.36 0.01
CA PRO A 306 -11.21 17.80 0.16
C PRO A 306 -12.37 18.16 1.10
N SER A 307 -13.32 17.25 1.29
CA SER A 307 -14.47 17.41 2.19
C SER A 307 -14.20 16.94 3.63
N GLU A 308 -13.03 16.36 3.89
CA GLU A 308 -12.64 15.84 5.20
C GLU A 308 -11.69 16.82 5.89
N PRO A 309 -11.66 16.84 7.23
CA PRO A 309 -10.58 17.52 7.94
C PRO A 309 -9.24 16.88 7.56
N GLU A 310 -8.19 17.69 7.60
CA GLU A 310 -6.82 17.20 7.50
C GLU A 310 -6.55 16.20 8.64
N TRP A 311 -5.71 15.19 8.37
CA TRP A 311 -5.33 14.21 9.39
C TRP A 311 -4.07 14.69 10.08
N GLU A 312 -4.25 15.53 11.09
CA GLU A 312 -3.17 16.09 11.90
C GLU A 312 -2.54 15.02 12.80
N LEU A 313 -1.20 15.05 12.90
CA LEU A 313 -0.43 14.25 13.83
C LEU A 313 -0.09 15.08 15.09
N PRO A 314 0.09 14.45 16.27
CA PRO A 314 0.18 15.17 17.55
C PRO A 314 1.28 16.24 17.65
N ARG A 315 2.38 16.11 16.90
CA ARG A 315 3.52 17.05 16.93
C ARG A 315 3.53 18.02 15.74
N GLY A 316 2.38 18.18 15.06
CA GLY A 316 2.20 19.13 13.96
C GLY A 316 2.41 18.54 12.56
N GLY A 317 2.73 17.25 12.47
CA GLY A 317 2.78 16.52 11.21
C GLY A 317 1.40 16.29 10.59
N ARG A 318 1.38 15.67 9.41
CA ARG A 318 0.15 15.41 8.64
C ARG A 318 0.21 14.04 7.99
N LEU A 319 -0.85 13.26 8.11
CA LEU A 319 -0.98 11.96 7.47
C LEU A 319 -1.68 12.09 6.11
N HIS A 320 -1.15 11.39 5.12
CA HIS A 320 -1.70 11.28 3.77
C HIS A 320 -1.78 9.82 3.38
N ASN A 321 -2.77 9.49 2.56
CA ASN A 321 -2.87 8.19 1.94
C ASN A 321 -3.06 8.33 0.43
N THR A 322 -2.22 7.65 -0.33
CA THR A 322 -2.15 7.72 -1.79
C THR A 322 -3.39 7.16 -2.44
N GLY A 323 -4.06 6.16 -1.86
CA GLY A 323 -5.19 5.45 -2.48
C GLY A 323 -4.76 4.14 -3.12
N SER A 324 -5.39 3.76 -4.23
CA SER A 324 -5.08 2.49 -4.92
C SER A 324 -5.47 2.49 -6.39
N TRP A 325 -5.09 1.41 -7.07
CA TRP A 325 -5.49 1.09 -8.45
C TRP A 325 -6.25 -0.24 -8.51
N VAL A 326 -6.99 -0.55 -7.45
CA VAL A 326 -7.81 -1.76 -7.33
C VAL A 326 -9.28 -1.38 -7.24
N PHE A 327 -10.13 -1.98 -8.08
CA PHE A 327 -11.58 -1.82 -8.00
C PHE A 327 -12.22 -3.04 -7.33
N ALA A 328 -12.27 -3.02 -6.00
CA ALA A 328 -12.95 -4.06 -5.22
C ALA A 328 -14.44 -3.74 -5.09
N THR A 329 -15.28 -4.51 -5.78
CA THR A 329 -16.75 -4.29 -5.84
C THR A 329 -17.43 -4.27 -4.46
N ALA A 330 -16.86 -4.92 -3.45
CA ALA A 330 -17.31 -4.88 -2.06
C ALA A 330 -17.44 -3.44 -1.53
N PHE A 331 -16.48 -2.57 -1.84
CA PHE A 331 -16.48 -1.19 -1.35
C PHE A 331 -17.35 -0.22 -2.18
N HIS A 332 -17.97 -0.70 -3.26
CA HIS A 332 -18.65 0.15 -4.24
C HIS A 332 -20.06 -0.33 -4.56
N GLN A 333 -21.07 0.39 -4.07
CA GLN A 333 -22.47 0.08 -4.34
C GLN A 333 -22.98 0.77 -5.61
N PRO A 334 -23.73 0.07 -6.49
CA PRO A 334 -24.36 0.69 -7.65
C PRO A 334 -25.24 1.89 -7.28
N GLY A 335 -25.20 2.94 -8.10
CA GLY A 335 -25.99 4.15 -7.91
C GLY A 335 -25.50 5.10 -6.80
N ARG A 336 -24.37 4.79 -6.15
CA ARG A 336 -23.68 5.73 -5.25
C ARG A 336 -22.51 6.39 -5.96
N PRO A 337 -22.18 7.65 -5.61
CA PRO A 337 -21.00 8.31 -6.16
C PRO A 337 -19.70 7.60 -5.70
N PRO A 338 -18.59 7.79 -6.44
CA PRO A 338 -17.26 7.39 -6.01
C PRO A 338 -16.95 7.80 -4.56
N ASN A 339 -16.37 6.90 -3.78
CA ASN A 339 -15.96 7.13 -2.40
C ASN A 339 -14.42 7.16 -2.28
N SER A 340 -13.90 7.25 -1.06
CA SER A 340 -12.45 7.31 -0.80
C SER A 340 -11.65 6.07 -1.22
N TYR A 341 -12.31 4.95 -1.53
CA TYR A 341 -11.67 3.72 -2.04
C TYR A 341 -11.69 3.64 -3.57
N TRP A 342 -12.27 4.64 -4.25
CA TRP A 342 -12.29 4.63 -5.70
C TRP A 342 -10.86 4.61 -6.26
N PRO A 343 -10.56 3.81 -7.28
CA PRO A 343 -9.19 3.72 -7.81
C PRO A 343 -8.83 4.93 -8.66
N GLY A 344 -7.54 5.00 -9.03
CA GLY A 344 -7.05 5.94 -10.05
C GLY A 344 -6.24 7.11 -9.49
N THR A 345 -5.61 6.93 -8.34
CA THR A 345 -4.98 8.02 -7.60
C THR A 345 -3.50 8.19 -7.95
N VAL A 346 -3.06 9.45 -8.03
CA VAL A 346 -1.63 9.83 -8.05
C VAL A 346 -1.42 10.93 -7.02
N THR A 347 -0.39 10.80 -6.17
CA THR A 347 0.02 11.87 -5.25
C THR A 347 1.26 12.57 -5.79
N TRP A 348 1.16 13.88 -5.99
CA TRP A 348 2.25 14.73 -6.43
C TRP A 348 2.91 15.40 -5.25
N LEU A 349 4.24 15.48 -5.32
CA LEU A 349 5.06 16.30 -4.45
C LEU A 349 5.91 17.20 -5.34
N GLU A 350 5.70 18.51 -5.20
CA GLU A 350 6.35 19.56 -5.98
C GLU A 350 6.95 20.59 -5.01
N ASP A 351 8.22 20.95 -5.23
CA ASP A 351 8.91 22.04 -4.52
C ASP A 351 8.74 21.98 -2.99
N ASP A 352 8.15 23.02 -2.39
CA ASP A 352 7.84 23.17 -0.96
C ASP A 352 6.35 22.92 -0.65
N ASP A 353 5.54 22.58 -1.66
CA ASP A 353 4.10 22.39 -1.49
C ASP A 353 3.79 21.10 -0.72
N PRO A 354 2.66 21.05 0.02
CA PRO A 354 2.22 19.82 0.66
C PRO A 354 1.83 18.77 -0.40
N PRO A 355 1.87 17.45 -0.05
CA PRO A 355 1.45 16.39 -0.95
C PRO A 355 0.04 16.63 -1.50
N ARG A 356 -0.12 16.57 -2.83
CA ARG A 356 -1.39 16.82 -3.51
C ARG A 356 -1.82 15.60 -4.31
N ARG A 357 -2.96 15.02 -3.94
CA ARG A 357 -3.54 13.89 -4.67
C ARG A 357 -4.47 14.33 -5.80
N VAL A 358 -4.34 13.69 -6.95
CA VAL A 358 -5.32 13.71 -8.06
C VAL A 358 -6.00 12.35 -8.19
N GLN A 359 -7.18 12.34 -8.80
CA GLN A 359 -7.97 11.12 -8.99
C GLN A 359 -8.49 11.05 -10.42
N LEU A 360 -7.93 10.14 -11.19
CA LEU A 360 -8.05 10.08 -12.65
C LEU A 360 -9.31 9.34 -13.12
N LEU A 361 -9.94 8.54 -12.26
CA LEU A 361 -11.07 7.69 -12.63
C LEU A 361 -12.42 8.17 -12.05
N LEU A 362 -12.52 9.40 -11.53
CA LEU A 362 -13.79 9.92 -10.98
C LEU A 362 -14.92 10.00 -12.01
N GLU A 363 -14.58 10.17 -13.29
CA GLU A 363 -15.56 10.27 -14.37
C GLU A 363 -16.12 8.90 -14.78
N HIS A 364 -15.48 7.80 -14.35
CA HIS A 364 -15.97 6.46 -14.63
C HIS A 364 -17.14 6.15 -13.69
N SER A 365 -18.23 5.65 -14.25
CA SER A 365 -19.36 5.15 -13.47
C SER A 365 -19.06 3.79 -12.85
N HIS A 366 -19.84 3.43 -11.83
CA HIS A 366 -19.79 2.09 -11.22
C HIS A 366 -20.00 0.98 -12.26
N GLU A 367 -20.92 1.18 -13.20
CA GLU A 367 -21.20 0.24 -14.28
C GLU A 367 -19.99 0.08 -15.20
N GLN A 368 -19.37 1.19 -15.62
CA GLN A 368 -18.17 1.17 -16.45
C GLN A 368 -17.00 0.43 -15.76
N MET A 369 -16.79 0.67 -14.46
CA MET A 369 -15.74 -0.02 -13.70
C MET A 369 -16.05 -1.50 -13.49
N SER A 370 -17.31 -1.85 -13.21
CA SER A 370 -17.75 -3.24 -13.04
C SER A 370 -17.63 -4.04 -14.34
N ASP A 371 -17.99 -3.42 -15.46
CA ASP A 371 -17.84 -4.01 -16.79
C ASP A 371 -16.36 -4.18 -17.17
N LEU A 372 -15.51 -3.20 -16.83
CA LEU A 372 -14.07 -3.27 -17.03
C LEU A 372 -13.48 -4.49 -16.33
N ILE A 373 -13.70 -4.65 -15.02
CA ILE A 373 -13.20 -5.82 -14.26
C ILE A 373 -13.78 -7.13 -14.79
N SER A 374 -15.07 -7.16 -15.14
CA SER A 374 -15.71 -8.35 -15.70
C SER A 374 -15.08 -8.79 -17.03
N ARG A 375 -14.72 -7.84 -17.91
CA ARG A 375 -14.01 -8.11 -19.17
C ARG A 375 -12.58 -8.60 -18.93
N LEU A 376 -11.87 -7.99 -17.98
CA LEU A 376 -10.49 -8.39 -17.64
C LEU A 376 -10.44 -9.81 -17.07
N ALA A 377 -11.43 -10.19 -16.26
CA ALA A 377 -11.57 -11.55 -15.73
C ALA A 377 -11.92 -12.60 -16.80
N ALA A 378 -12.53 -12.20 -17.91
CA ALA A 378 -12.92 -13.08 -19.02
C ALA A 378 -11.79 -13.29 -20.05
N THR A 379 -10.74 -12.48 -20.02
CA THR A 379 -9.63 -12.58 -20.98
C THR A 379 -8.77 -13.83 -20.69
N PRO A 380 -8.51 -14.71 -21.67
CA PRO A 380 -7.66 -15.88 -21.49
C PRO A 380 -6.28 -15.49 -20.95
N ARG A 381 -5.79 -16.25 -19.96
CA ARG A 381 -4.56 -15.99 -19.21
C ARG A 381 -3.32 -16.56 -19.89
#